data_AF-A0A291RDD7-F1
#
_entry.id   AF-A0A291RDD7-F1
#
_cell.length_a   1.000
_cell.length_b   1.000
_cell.length_c   1.000
_cell.angle_alpha   90.00
_cell.angle_beta   90.00
_cell.angle_gamma   90.00
#
_symmetry.space_group_name_H-M   'P 1'
#
loop_
_entity.id
_entity.type
_entity.pdbx_description
1 polymer ?
#
loop_
_entity_poly.entity_id
_entity_poly.type
_entity_poly.pdbx_seq_one_letter_code
_entity_poly.pdbx_strand_id
1 'polypeptide(L)'
;MARDPRQTYRWRVLVADLRAKGLRCWVCGQPIDYTAKRFDPDGFEADHYYPVSTHPHLAFEPANVRPSHVRCNRSRGNAGPTPEGAWVRSEF
;
A
#
# COMPACT_ATOMS: atom_id res chain seq x y z
N MET A 1 20.51 -8.62 -10.60
CA MET A 1 19.09 -8.40 -10.25
C MET A 1 19.04 -7.72 -8.90
N ALA A 2 18.48 -6.51 -8.80
CA ALA A 2 18.35 -5.84 -7.50
C ALA A 2 17.44 -6.68 -6.59
N ARG A 3 17.87 -6.92 -5.35
CA ARG A 3 17.08 -7.67 -4.36
C ARG A 3 15.78 -6.92 -4.08
N ASP A 4 14.64 -7.62 -4.06
CA ASP A 4 13.34 -6.99 -3.78
C ASP A 4 13.40 -6.25 -2.44
N PRO A 5 13.23 -4.91 -2.42
CA PRO A 5 13.33 -4.11 -1.19
C PRO A 5 12.34 -4.57 -0.11
N ARG A 6 11.23 -5.20 -0.51
CA ARG A 6 10.18 -5.72 0.38
C ARG A 6 10.59 -6.97 1.16
N GLN A 7 11.72 -7.59 0.85
CA GLN A 7 12.23 -8.78 1.55
C GLN A 7 13.36 -8.46 2.54
N THR A 8 13.55 -7.18 2.86
CA THR A 8 14.65 -6.73 3.74
C THR A 8 14.21 -6.52 5.18
N TYR A 9 15.17 -6.51 6.11
CA TYR A 9 14.91 -6.17 7.51
C TYR A 9 14.35 -4.75 7.67
N ARG A 10 14.89 -3.77 6.90
CA ARG A 10 14.39 -2.39 6.89
C ARG A 10 12.90 -2.33 6.55
N TRP A 11 12.45 -3.11 5.57
CA TRP A 11 11.03 -3.20 5.25
C TRP A 11 10.20 -3.72 6.42
N ARG A 12 10.64 -4.81 7.09
CA ARG A 12 9.91 -5.37 8.23
C ARG A 12 9.74 -4.36 9.38
N VAL A 13 10.79 -3.58 9.67
CA VAL A 13 10.74 -2.52 10.69
C VAL A 13 9.75 -1.41 10.28
N LEU A 14 9.81 -0.96 9.03
CA LEU A 14 8.92 0.08 8.51
C LEU A 14 7.45 -0.36 8.55
N VAL A 15 7.16 -1.60 8.16
CA VAL A 15 5.82 -2.17 8.22
C VAL A 15 5.33 -2.28 9.67
N ALA A 16 6.18 -2.65 10.61
CA ALA A 16 5.82 -2.73 12.02
C ALA A 16 5.50 -1.35 12.62
N ASP A 17 6.31 -0.34 12.32
CA ASP A 17 6.05 1.06 12.72
C ASP A 17 4.72 1.56 12.14
N LEU A 18 4.48 1.31 10.85
CA LEU A 18 3.25 1.70 10.20
C LEU A 18 2.02 1.00 10.80
N ARG A 19 2.14 -0.29 11.11
CA ARG A 19 1.08 -1.08 11.75
C ARG A 19 0.76 -0.54 13.15
N ALA A 20 1.77 -0.13 13.91
CA ALA A 20 1.60 0.42 15.25
C ALA A 20 0.81 1.74 15.28
N LYS A 21 0.82 2.51 14.18
CA LYS A 21 0.08 3.78 14.08
C LYS A 21 -1.44 3.59 13.97
N GLY A 22 -1.94 2.40 13.63
CA GLY A 22 -3.38 2.10 13.63
C GLY A 22 -4.22 2.99 12.71
N LEU A 23 -3.64 3.47 11.61
CA LEU A 23 -4.26 4.44 10.70
C LEU A 23 -5.34 3.81 9.81
N ARG A 24 -6.17 4.66 9.21
CA ARG A 24 -7.21 4.26 8.25
C ARG A 24 -6.60 3.96 6.88
N CYS A 25 -7.33 3.20 6.06
CA CYS A 25 -6.92 2.92 4.68
C CYS A 25 -6.81 4.20 3.88
N TRP A 26 -5.63 4.45 3.30
CA TRP A 26 -5.39 5.67 2.53
C TRP A 26 -6.14 5.69 1.18
N VAL A 27 -6.54 4.52 0.68
CA VAL A 27 -7.23 4.38 -0.62
C VAL A 27 -8.72 4.65 -0.49
N CYS A 28 -9.39 4.07 0.50
CA CYS A 28 -10.85 4.16 0.66
C CYS A 28 -11.30 4.94 1.91
N GLY A 29 -10.37 5.37 2.78
CA GLY A 29 -10.66 6.12 4.00
C GLY A 29 -11.28 5.29 5.15
N GLN A 30 -11.60 4.02 4.92
CA GLN A 30 -12.25 3.15 5.91
C GLN A 30 -11.25 2.60 6.94
N PRO A 31 -11.70 2.27 8.17
CA PRO A 31 -10.83 1.64 9.17
C PRO A 31 -10.32 0.28 8.68
N ILE A 32 -9.08 -0.06 9.07
CA ILE A 32 -8.44 -1.35 8.77
C ILE A 32 -8.54 -2.24 10.01
N ASP A 33 -8.86 -3.52 9.82
CA ASP A 33 -8.74 -4.50 10.89
C ASP A 33 -7.29 -4.97 11.03
N TYR A 34 -6.60 -4.42 12.02
CA TYR A 34 -5.22 -4.78 12.34
C TYR A 34 -5.08 -6.12 13.06
N THR A 35 -6.19 -6.71 13.53
CA THR A 35 -6.23 -8.03 14.18
C THR A 35 -6.58 -9.15 13.20
N ALA A 36 -6.99 -8.79 11.98
CA ALA A 36 -7.37 -9.72 10.94
C ALA A 36 -6.28 -10.75 10.64
N LYS A 37 -6.72 -11.91 10.16
CA LYS A 37 -5.83 -12.98 9.73
C LYS A 37 -4.99 -12.53 8.54
N ARG A 38 -3.87 -13.21 8.33
CA ARG A 38 -3.02 -12.97 7.17
C ARG A 38 -3.84 -13.16 5.88
N PHE A 39 -3.76 -12.19 4.96
CA PHE A 39 -4.50 -12.14 3.69
C PHE A 39 -6.00 -11.87 3.79
N ASP A 40 -6.51 -11.49 4.95
CA ASP A 40 -7.88 -11.01 5.06
C ASP A 40 -8.10 -9.77 4.16
N PRO A 41 -9.17 -9.71 3.36
CA PRO A 41 -9.46 -8.57 2.49
C PRO A 41 -9.48 -7.22 3.20
N ASP A 42 -9.95 -7.18 4.45
CA ASP A 42 -10.07 -5.99 5.29
C ASP A 42 -8.90 -5.86 6.29
N GLY A 43 -7.90 -6.75 6.16
CA GLY A 43 -6.67 -6.72 6.92
C GLY A 43 -5.67 -5.66 6.43
N PHE A 44 -4.68 -5.37 7.27
CA PHE A 44 -3.62 -4.41 6.99
C PHE A 44 -2.57 -4.94 5.99
N GLU A 45 -2.26 -4.09 5.00
CA GLU A 45 -1.12 -4.24 4.11
C GLU A 45 -0.38 -2.90 3.95
N ALA A 46 0.93 -2.95 3.80
CA ALA A 46 1.75 -1.76 3.55
C ALA A 46 1.85 -1.53 2.03
N ASP A 47 1.36 -0.39 1.58
CA ASP A 47 1.29 -0.03 0.16
C ASP A 47 2.21 1.15 -0.16
N HIS A 48 2.82 1.09 -1.34
CA HIS A 48 3.71 2.13 -1.85
C HIS A 48 2.90 3.16 -2.63
N TYR A 49 2.85 4.40 -2.16
CA TYR A 49 2.18 5.49 -2.85
C TYR A 49 2.74 5.67 -4.27
N TYR A 50 4.06 5.66 -4.43
CA TYR A 50 4.74 5.50 -5.72
C TYR A 50 5.24 4.06 -5.87
N PRO A 51 4.79 3.32 -6.90
CA PRO A 51 5.19 1.92 -7.11
C PRO A 51 6.70 1.75 -7.18
N VAL A 52 7.20 0.67 -6.57
CA VAL A 52 8.63 0.30 -6.60
C VAL A 52 9.15 0.08 -8.04
N SER A 53 8.27 -0.31 -8.98
CA SER A 53 8.63 -0.50 -10.38
C SER A 53 9.09 0.78 -11.06
N THR A 54 8.56 1.95 -10.66
CA THR A 54 8.91 3.26 -11.22
C THR A 54 9.80 4.07 -10.30
N HIS A 55 9.65 3.91 -8.98
CA HIS A 55 10.38 4.68 -7.96
C HIS A 55 11.08 3.74 -6.95
N PRO A 56 12.05 2.92 -7.40
CA PRO A 56 12.73 1.97 -6.50
C PRO A 56 13.53 2.66 -5.39
N HIS A 57 13.99 3.90 -5.64
CA HIS A 57 14.71 4.71 -4.65
C HIS A 57 13.82 5.17 -3.48
N LEU A 58 12.48 5.18 -3.64
CA LEU A 58 11.52 5.53 -2.58
C LEU A 58 10.98 4.33 -1.81
N ALA A 59 11.50 3.12 -2.05
CA ALA A 59 10.93 1.89 -1.49
C ALA A 59 10.96 1.82 0.04
N PHE A 60 11.89 2.55 0.67
CA PHE A 60 12.08 2.63 2.12
C PHE A 60 11.70 3.97 2.73
N GLU A 61 11.23 4.92 1.92
CA GLU A 61 10.84 6.25 2.39
C GLU A 61 9.53 6.15 3.18
N PRO A 62 9.50 6.50 4.48
CA PRO A 62 8.29 6.38 5.29
C PRO A 62 7.12 7.20 4.73
N ALA A 63 7.40 8.32 4.06
CA ALA A 63 6.39 9.14 3.40
C ALA A 63 5.76 8.46 2.16
N ASN A 64 6.47 7.52 1.55
CA ASN A 64 6.01 6.75 0.40
C ASN A 64 5.24 5.47 0.79
N VAL A 65 5.25 5.07 2.06
CA VAL A 65 4.57 3.86 2.53
C VAL A 65 3.33 4.22 3.33
N ARG A 66 2.18 3.68 2.92
CA ARG A 66 0.87 4.03 3.49
C ARG A 66 0.07 2.77 3.86
N PRO A 67 -0.81 2.87 4.86
CA PRO A 67 -1.61 1.75 5.35
C PRO A 67 -2.83 1.55 4.44
N SER A 68 -3.00 0.35 3.90
CA SER A 68 -4.14 0.02 3.05
C SER A 68 -4.76 -1.33 3.44
N HIS A 69 -5.99 -1.55 3.01
CA HIS A 69 -6.57 -2.90 3.03
C HIS A 69 -5.91 -3.78 1.98
N VAL A 70 -5.79 -5.07 2.25
CA VAL A 70 -5.31 -6.07 1.27
C VAL A 70 -6.11 -5.98 -0.04
N ARG A 71 -7.45 -5.87 0.05
CA ARG A 71 -8.29 -5.75 -1.15
C ARG A 71 -8.03 -4.47 -1.94
N CYS A 72 -7.86 -3.35 -1.26
CA CYS A 72 -7.66 -2.04 -1.89
C CYS A 72 -6.29 -1.98 -2.56
N ASN A 73 -5.25 -2.50 -1.88
CA ASN A 73 -3.91 -2.59 -2.45
C ASN A 73 -3.89 -3.46 -3.71
N ARG A 74 -4.51 -4.64 -3.66
CA ARG A 74 -4.60 -5.55 -4.81
C ARG A 74 -5.40 -4.96 -5.98
N SER A 75 -6.51 -4.28 -5.69
CA SER A 75 -7.33 -3.61 -6.72
C SER A 75 -6.58 -2.47 -7.40
N ARG A 76 -5.70 -1.77 -6.68
CA ARG A 76 -4.87 -0.69 -7.22
C ARG A 76 -3.75 -1.23 -8.11
N GLY A 77 -3.11 -2.33 -7.68
CA GLY A 77 -2.00 -2.92 -8.41
C GLY A 77 -0.82 -1.95 -8.56
N ASN A 78 -0.16 -1.97 -9.72
CA ASN A 78 0.94 -1.06 -10.02
C ASN A 78 0.49 0.29 -10.60
N ALA A 79 -0.81 0.59 -10.58
CA ALA A 79 -1.27 1.92 -10.95
C ALA A 79 -0.73 2.95 -9.94
N GLY A 80 -0.11 4.01 -10.45
CA GLY A 80 0.22 5.18 -9.63
C GLY A 80 -1.05 5.76 -8.99
N PRO A 81 -0.93 6.77 -8.11
CA PRO A 81 -2.12 7.47 -7.62
C PRO A 81 -2.92 7.98 -8.84
N THR A 82 -4.08 7.39 -9.09
CA THR A 82 -5.00 7.90 -10.10
C THR A 82 -5.42 9.28 -9.63
N PRO A 83 -5.36 10.33 -10.48
CA PRO A 83 -5.89 11.62 -10.08
C PRO A 83 -7.36 11.43 -9.68
N GLU A 84 -7.67 11.91 -8.48
CA GLU A 84 -9.01 11.83 -7.89
C GLU A 84 -10.00 12.46 -8.88
N GLY A 85 -10.90 11.66 -9.46
CA GLY A 85 -11.88 12.13 -10.45
C GLY A 85 -11.59 11.79 -11.92
N ALA A 86 -10.69 10.87 -12.23
CA ALA A 86 -10.60 10.30 -13.58
C ALA A 86 -11.85 9.44 -13.88
N TRP A 87 -12.95 10.07 -14.31
CA TRP A 87 -14.10 9.40 -14.90
C TRP A 87 -13.64 8.70 -16.18
N VAL A 88 -13.37 7.39 -16.10
CA VAL A 88 -13.19 6.58 -17.30
C VAL A 88 -14.59 6.43 -17.91
N ARG A 89 -14.86 7.17 -19.00
CA ARG A 89 -16.04 6.93 -19.82
C ARG A 89 -15.98 5.47 -20.28
N SER A 90 -16.91 4.65 -19.79
CA SER A 90 -17.17 3.34 -20.36
C SER A 90 -17.76 3.57 -21.75
N GLU A 91 -16.95 3.42 -22.80
CA GLU A 91 -17.47 3.36 -24.16
C GLU A 91 -18.04 1.95 -24.36
N PHE A 92 -19.36 1.91 -24.55
CA PHE A 92 -20.13 0.74 -24.98
C PHE A 92 -19.74 0.31 -26.39
#